data_AF-A0A8T5GW68-F1
#
_entry.id   AF-A0A8T5GW68-F1
#
_cell.length_a   1.000
_cell.length_b   1.000
_cell.length_c   1.000
_cell.angle_alpha   90.00
_cell.angle_beta   90.00
_cell.angle_gamma   90.00
#
_symmetry.space_group_name_H-M   'P 1'
#
loop_
_entity.id
_entity.type
_entity.pdbx_description
1 polymer ?
#
loop_
_entity_poly.entity_id
_entity_poly.type
_entity_poly.pdbx_seq_one_letter_code
_entity_poly.pdbx_strand_id
1 'polypeptide(L)'
;MLGDTFPWFFPTLALVLCSWLAVASIEKERARSMVGSVVRWTPPVMFAVLFLHRFFSIMQLDAAHMEVLQYLSQDATLGERLRVVVAGQAGFEAAALAMVVFAASAHRLPSLQMLGEKAANVARHRIMNFTALCLLMTLGLLFPEQAYTATEPLPQQGILQPPSLSGALLPILFALLVMFSGELFAASSTYSISADFSSLAKKASMKNALLLVIALIWISTNPASWTAWLDDPSVGTEAVVLLMVIHATVSLTLIIRPSRTIESRLLYGERRSLALIAMFVLSGVLMLLSACLLLNSTSLFATTIGANLYGFWACAAVLGAMLLSQFMPTLGFDAAPRPEA
;
A
#
# COMPACT_ATOMS: atom_id res chain seq x y z
N MET A 1 5.65 -0.86 26.10
CA MET A 1 5.35 -0.33 24.75
C MET A 1 3.92 -0.72 24.34
N LEU A 2 3.41 -0.23 23.19
CA LEU A 2 2.00 -0.42 22.80
C LEU A 2 1.66 -1.91 22.52
N GLY A 3 2.61 -2.68 21.99
CA GLY A 3 2.47 -4.13 21.80
C GLY A 3 2.37 -4.90 23.11
N ASP A 4 3.09 -4.47 24.15
CA ASP A 4 3.02 -5.13 25.47
C ASP A 4 1.71 -4.81 26.20
N THR A 5 1.20 -3.59 26.03
CA THR A 5 -0.03 -3.11 26.69
C THR A 5 -1.28 -3.60 25.97
N PHE A 6 -1.23 -3.67 24.64
CA PHE A 6 -2.33 -4.08 23.77
C PHE A 6 -1.85 -5.09 22.71
N PRO A 7 -1.56 -6.35 23.11
CA PRO A 7 -1.07 -7.37 22.17
C PRO A 7 -2.07 -7.67 21.04
N TRP A 8 -3.35 -7.41 21.28
CA TRP A 8 -4.43 -7.59 20.31
C TRP A 8 -4.55 -6.45 19.29
N PHE A 9 -3.73 -5.40 19.38
CA PHE A 9 -3.86 -4.21 18.54
C PHE A 9 -3.70 -4.54 17.04
N PHE A 10 -2.61 -5.19 16.65
CA PHE A 10 -2.34 -5.56 15.25
C PHE A 10 -3.29 -6.62 14.70
N PRO A 11 -3.62 -7.71 15.44
CA PRO A 11 -4.69 -8.62 15.04
C PRO A 11 -6.03 -7.91 14.81
N THR A 12 -6.40 -6.99 15.69
CA THR A 12 -7.63 -6.20 15.53
C THR A 12 -7.54 -5.29 14.31
N LEU A 13 -6.40 -4.62 14.09
CA LEU A 13 -6.19 -3.77 12.93
C LEU A 13 -6.34 -4.57 11.63
N ALA A 14 -5.75 -5.77 11.56
CA ALA A 14 -5.89 -6.67 10.41
C ALA A 14 -7.36 -7.06 10.18
N LEU A 15 -8.10 -7.43 11.22
CA LEU A 15 -9.53 -7.75 11.11
C LEU A 15 -10.37 -6.57 10.63
N VAL A 16 -10.10 -5.36 11.14
CA VAL A 16 -10.81 -4.15 10.69
C VAL A 16 -10.44 -3.83 9.24
N LEU A 17 -9.18 -4.00 8.81
CA LEU A 17 -8.81 -3.86 7.40
C LEU A 17 -9.49 -4.93 6.52
N CYS A 18 -9.64 -6.16 6.99
CA CYS A 18 -10.44 -7.18 6.30
C CYS A 18 -11.90 -6.76 6.13
N SER A 19 -12.48 -6.04 7.11
CA SER A 19 -13.84 -5.52 6.98
C SER A 19 -13.97 -4.49 5.84
N TRP A 20 -12.91 -3.75 5.53
CA TRP A 20 -12.88 -2.86 4.37
C TRP A 20 -12.99 -3.61 3.05
N LEU A 21 -12.45 -4.82 2.93
CA LEU A 21 -12.59 -5.64 1.72
C LEU A 21 -14.07 -5.96 1.40
N ALA A 22 -14.90 -6.03 2.44
CA ALA A 22 -16.34 -6.27 2.35
C ALA A 22 -17.19 -4.99 2.52
N VAL A 23 -16.58 -3.79 2.46
CA VAL A 23 -17.27 -2.53 2.79
C VAL A 23 -18.51 -2.28 1.92
N ALA A 24 -18.47 -2.67 0.64
CA ALA A 24 -19.60 -2.52 -0.26
C ALA A 24 -20.83 -3.32 0.21
N SER A 25 -20.63 -4.51 0.78
CA SER A 25 -21.69 -5.35 1.36
C SER A 25 -22.20 -4.78 2.69
N ILE A 26 -21.29 -4.26 3.52
CA ILE A 26 -21.62 -3.70 4.83
C ILE A 26 -22.41 -2.38 4.70
N GLU A 27 -22.03 -1.53 3.74
CA GLU A 27 -22.62 -0.20 3.55
C GLU A 27 -23.81 -0.16 2.57
N LYS A 28 -24.17 -1.28 1.90
CA LYS A 28 -25.17 -1.36 0.82
C LYS A 28 -26.48 -0.60 1.11
N GLU A 29 -26.92 -0.58 2.37
CA GLU A 29 -28.09 0.20 2.85
C GLU A 29 -27.79 1.04 4.10
N ARG A 30 -26.52 1.05 4.53
CA ARG A 30 -26.07 1.55 5.84
C ARG A 30 -24.96 2.59 5.74
N ALA A 31 -24.70 3.14 4.55
CA ALA A 31 -23.64 4.12 4.32
C ALA A 31 -23.74 5.39 5.20
N ARG A 32 -24.96 5.81 5.57
CA ARG A 32 -25.20 6.93 6.51
C ARG A 32 -25.48 6.48 7.95
N SER A 33 -25.52 5.17 8.20
CA SER A 33 -25.72 4.64 9.54
C SER A 33 -24.46 4.79 10.39
N MET A 34 -24.65 4.79 11.72
CA MET A 34 -23.55 4.76 12.67
C MET A 34 -22.60 3.58 12.42
N VAL A 35 -23.13 2.41 12.07
CA VAL A 35 -22.34 1.20 11.78
C VAL A 35 -21.41 1.40 10.58
N GLY A 36 -21.93 1.96 9.47
CA GLY A 36 -21.12 2.26 8.29
C GLY A 36 -20.04 3.31 8.60
N SER A 37 -20.36 4.31 9.42
CA SER A 37 -19.39 5.30 9.84
C SER A 37 -18.29 4.72 10.74
N VAL A 38 -18.65 3.84 11.67
CA VAL A 38 -17.69 3.15 12.55
C VAL A 38 -16.73 2.32 11.70
N VAL A 39 -17.22 1.41 10.87
CA VAL A 39 -16.38 0.55 10.01
C VAL A 39 -15.42 1.38 9.14
N ARG A 40 -15.90 2.51 8.60
CA ARG A 40 -15.08 3.42 7.79
C ARG A 40 -14.01 4.15 8.60
N TRP A 41 -14.29 4.58 9.82
CA TRP A 41 -13.36 5.42 10.59
C TRP A 41 -12.50 4.66 11.59
N THR A 42 -12.78 3.38 11.85
CA THR A 42 -11.97 2.56 12.77
C THR A 42 -10.50 2.46 12.31
N PRO A 43 -10.13 2.11 11.05
CA PRO A 43 -8.71 2.08 10.68
C PRO A 43 -8.01 3.44 10.81
N PRO A 44 -8.58 4.58 10.35
CA PRO A 44 -8.04 5.90 10.63
C PRO A 44 -7.78 6.16 12.12
N VAL A 45 -8.73 5.83 13.00
CA VAL A 45 -8.55 6.02 14.44
C VAL A 45 -7.42 5.16 14.98
N MET A 46 -7.34 3.90 14.58
CA MET A 46 -6.26 2.99 15.01
C MET A 46 -4.88 3.49 14.57
N PHE A 47 -4.71 3.86 13.30
CA PHE A 47 -3.43 4.43 12.83
C PHE A 47 -3.11 5.78 13.47
N ALA A 48 -4.12 6.60 13.80
CA ALA A 48 -3.91 7.84 14.54
C ALA A 48 -3.42 7.57 15.97
N VAL A 49 -3.95 6.56 16.65
CA VAL A 49 -3.46 6.15 17.97
C VAL A 49 -2.01 5.68 17.91
N LEU A 50 -1.64 4.86 16.92
CA LEU A 50 -0.23 4.45 16.72
C LEU A 50 0.68 5.66 16.56
N PHE A 51 0.37 6.51 15.58
CA PHE A 51 1.17 7.69 15.26
C PHE A 51 1.29 8.65 16.43
N LEU A 52 0.17 8.99 17.09
CA LEU A 52 0.18 9.93 18.22
C LEU A 52 0.96 9.38 19.40
N HIS A 53 0.78 8.10 19.73
CA HIS A 53 1.50 7.45 20.81
C HIS A 53 3.01 7.54 20.58
N ARG A 54 3.49 7.18 19.39
CA ARG A 54 4.91 7.26 19.03
C ARG A 54 5.41 8.70 18.95
N PHE A 55 4.64 9.61 18.36
CA PHE A 55 4.96 11.02 18.26
C PHE A 55 5.21 11.64 19.63
N PHE A 56 4.30 11.43 20.60
CA PHE A 56 4.48 11.94 21.95
C PHE A 56 5.71 11.33 22.64
N SER A 57 5.94 10.03 22.44
CA SER A 57 7.10 9.34 23.01
C SER A 57 8.42 9.92 22.51
N ILE A 58 8.52 10.21 21.20
CA ILE A 58 9.70 10.86 20.59
C ILE A 58 9.84 12.31 21.08
N MET A 59 8.74 13.07 21.16
CA MET A 59 8.78 14.46 21.62
C MET A 59 9.18 14.58 23.09
N GLN A 60 8.78 13.63 23.93
CA GLN A 60 9.07 13.60 25.36
C GLN A 60 10.38 12.88 25.70
N LEU A 61 11.07 12.29 24.72
CA LEU A 61 12.24 11.42 24.92
C LEU A 61 11.94 10.27 25.90
N ASP A 62 10.79 9.62 25.73
CA ASP A 62 10.41 8.48 26.56
C ASP A 62 11.35 7.28 26.30
N ALA A 63 12.16 6.98 27.30
CA ALA A 63 13.12 5.88 27.29
C ALA A 63 12.45 4.49 27.30
N ALA A 64 11.14 4.40 27.50
CA ALA A 64 10.41 3.14 27.36
C ALA A 64 10.27 2.67 25.90
N HIS A 65 10.59 3.53 24.91
CA HIS A 65 10.46 3.21 23.49
C HIS A 65 11.81 2.97 22.84
N MET A 66 11.92 1.81 22.19
CA MET A 66 13.17 1.36 21.58
C MET A 66 13.72 2.36 20.54
N GLU A 67 12.85 2.93 19.69
CA GLU A 67 13.27 3.90 18.69
C GLU A 67 13.89 5.17 19.29
N VAL A 68 13.38 5.63 20.45
CA VAL A 68 13.93 6.78 21.17
C VAL A 68 15.32 6.44 21.69
N LEU A 69 15.46 5.29 22.35
CA LEU A 69 16.75 4.84 22.89
C LEU A 69 17.80 4.51 21.82
N GLN A 70 17.38 4.11 20.62
CA GLN A 70 18.32 3.80 19.54
C GLN A 70 18.90 5.06 18.90
N TYR A 71 18.08 6.08 18.67
CA TYR A 71 18.44 7.22 17.83
C TYR A 71 18.66 8.53 18.57
N LEU A 72 18.11 8.70 19.77
CA LEU A 72 18.08 9.98 20.47
C LEU A 72 18.84 9.90 21.80
N SER A 73 19.74 10.86 22.00
CA SER A 73 20.34 11.11 23.32
C SER A 73 19.39 11.92 24.21
N GLN A 74 19.66 11.98 25.52
CA GLN A 74 18.86 12.77 26.46
C GLN A 74 18.85 14.28 26.13
N ASP A 75 19.89 14.77 25.45
CA ASP A 75 20.03 16.15 25.02
C ASP A 75 19.62 16.38 23.56
N ALA A 76 18.92 15.42 22.93
CA ALA A 76 18.58 15.50 21.52
C ALA A 76 17.75 16.76 21.20
N THR A 77 18.19 17.47 20.16
CA THR A 77 17.56 18.69 19.66
C THR A 77 16.19 18.41 19.06
N LEU A 78 15.32 19.42 18.98
CA LEU A 78 14.03 19.30 18.31
C LEU A 78 14.17 18.84 16.85
N GLY A 79 15.22 19.27 16.15
CA GLY A 79 15.50 18.88 14.78
C GLY A 79 15.77 17.38 14.62
N GLU A 80 16.52 16.79 15.55
CA GLU A 80 16.80 15.34 15.56
C GLU A 80 15.53 14.54 15.86
N ARG A 81 14.72 15.00 16.83
CA ARG A 81 13.43 14.38 17.15
C ARG A 81 12.49 14.39 15.94
N LEU A 82 12.39 15.51 15.23
CA LEU A 82 11.55 15.62 14.03
C LEU A 82 12.08 14.74 12.88
N ARG A 83 13.39 14.58 12.72
CA ARG A 83 13.96 13.65 11.73
C ARG A 83 13.54 12.21 12.02
N VAL A 84 13.62 11.77 13.28
CA VAL A 84 13.16 10.44 13.70
C VAL A 84 11.66 10.28 13.43
N VAL A 85 10.83 11.29 13.72
CA VAL A 85 9.38 11.24 13.45
C VAL A 85 9.08 11.00 11.97
N VAL A 86 9.77 11.68 11.05
CA VAL A 86 9.40 11.63 9.62
C VAL A 86 10.11 10.49 8.88
N ALA A 87 11.36 10.17 9.23
CA ALA A 87 12.16 9.16 8.55
C ALA A 87 12.24 7.82 9.28
N GLY A 88 11.80 7.75 10.54
CA GLY A 88 11.69 6.51 11.31
C GLY A 88 10.31 5.83 11.17
N GLN A 89 9.97 4.99 12.15
CA GLN A 89 8.75 4.18 12.15
C GLN A 89 7.48 5.03 12.18
N ALA A 90 7.52 6.18 12.87
CA ALA A 90 6.41 7.15 12.90
C ALA A 90 6.06 7.68 11.49
N GLY A 91 7.03 7.71 10.58
CA GLY A 91 6.81 8.10 9.18
C GLY A 91 5.89 7.12 8.45
N PHE A 92 6.07 5.82 8.70
CA PHE A 92 5.22 4.76 8.14
C PHE A 92 3.82 4.74 8.76
N GLU A 93 3.72 5.00 10.07
CA GLU A 93 2.43 5.18 10.75
C GLU A 93 1.67 6.38 10.19
N ALA A 94 2.35 7.51 9.98
CA ALA A 94 1.78 8.70 9.36
C ALA A 94 1.35 8.46 7.90
N ALA A 95 2.18 7.75 7.13
CA ALA A 95 1.86 7.33 5.77
C ALA A 95 0.60 6.46 5.72
N ALA A 96 0.52 5.44 6.59
CA ALA A 96 -0.65 4.58 6.68
C ALA A 96 -1.90 5.36 7.11
N LEU A 97 -1.78 6.25 8.09
CA LEU A 97 -2.85 7.15 8.51
C LEU A 97 -3.35 8.01 7.33
N ALA A 98 -2.45 8.64 6.58
CA ALA A 98 -2.80 9.45 5.42
C ALA A 98 -3.55 8.63 4.36
N MET A 99 -3.09 7.41 4.07
CA MET A 99 -3.75 6.50 3.13
C MET A 99 -5.17 6.13 3.56
N VAL A 100 -5.37 5.72 4.83
CA VAL A 100 -6.70 5.31 5.31
C VAL A 100 -7.66 6.49 5.42
N VAL A 101 -7.17 7.67 5.82
CA VAL A 101 -7.98 8.91 5.84
C VAL A 101 -8.39 9.30 4.42
N PHE A 102 -7.45 9.22 3.47
CA PHE A 102 -7.72 9.46 2.06
C PHE A 102 -8.79 8.49 1.53
N ALA A 103 -8.63 7.19 1.79
CA ALA A 103 -9.56 6.17 1.33
C ALA A 103 -10.97 6.39 1.93
N ALA A 104 -11.06 6.64 3.24
CA ALA A 104 -12.33 6.93 3.92
C ALA A 104 -13.00 8.22 3.39
N SER A 105 -12.20 9.20 2.99
CA SER A 105 -12.65 10.51 2.52
C SER A 105 -12.74 10.64 1.00
N ALA A 106 -12.48 9.56 0.24
CA ALA A 106 -12.33 9.62 -1.21
C ALA A 106 -13.57 10.18 -1.94
N HIS A 107 -14.77 9.96 -1.39
CA HIS A 107 -16.01 10.54 -1.92
C HIS A 107 -16.02 12.09 -2.00
N ARG A 108 -15.11 12.76 -1.27
CA ARG A 108 -14.95 14.21 -1.27
C ARG A 108 -13.96 14.72 -2.32
N LEU A 109 -13.33 13.82 -3.08
CA LEU A 109 -12.42 14.23 -4.16
C LEU A 109 -13.21 14.99 -5.24
N PRO A 110 -12.74 16.15 -5.71
CA PRO A 110 -13.44 16.93 -6.72
C PRO A 110 -13.74 16.13 -7.99
N SER A 111 -12.82 15.25 -8.40
CA SER A 111 -12.99 14.35 -9.54
C SER A 111 -14.11 13.32 -9.38
N LEU A 112 -14.46 12.95 -8.15
CA LEU A 112 -15.52 12.00 -7.84
C LEU A 112 -16.85 12.70 -7.54
N GLN A 113 -16.82 13.88 -6.92
CA GLN A 113 -18.02 14.66 -6.64
C GLN A 113 -18.79 15.03 -7.91
N MET A 114 -18.07 15.28 -9.02
CA MET A 114 -18.67 15.58 -10.32
C MET A 114 -19.44 14.38 -10.93
N LEU A 115 -19.24 13.15 -10.43
CA LEU A 115 -19.88 11.93 -10.94
C LEU A 115 -21.19 11.59 -10.23
N GLY A 116 -21.57 12.35 -9.21
CA GLY A 116 -22.74 12.10 -8.36
C GLY A 116 -22.45 11.18 -7.17
N GLU A 117 -23.29 11.26 -6.14
CA GLU A 117 -23.07 10.62 -4.83
C GLU A 117 -22.95 9.09 -4.92
N LYS A 118 -23.73 8.44 -5.79
CA LYS A 118 -23.70 6.98 -5.97
C LYS A 118 -22.37 6.51 -6.58
N ALA A 119 -21.91 7.18 -7.64
CA ALA A 119 -20.63 6.86 -8.29
C ALA A 119 -19.44 7.15 -7.38
N ALA A 120 -19.47 8.27 -6.66
CA ALA A 120 -18.44 8.65 -5.70
C ALA A 120 -18.31 7.64 -4.55
N ASN A 121 -19.43 7.10 -4.04
CA ASN A 121 -19.40 6.08 -3.01
C ASN A 121 -18.86 4.73 -3.50
N VAL A 122 -19.25 4.28 -4.69
CA VAL A 122 -18.70 3.04 -5.26
C VAL A 122 -17.20 3.18 -5.52
N ALA A 123 -16.74 4.32 -6.04
CA ALA A 123 -15.32 4.59 -6.19
C ALA A 123 -14.59 4.61 -4.84
N ARG A 124 -15.18 5.21 -3.80
CA ARG A 124 -14.65 5.16 -2.43
C ARG A 124 -14.49 3.73 -1.94
N HIS A 125 -15.51 2.87 -2.10
CA HIS A 125 -15.42 1.46 -1.69
C HIS A 125 -14.27 0.75 -2.40
N ARG A 126 -14.09 0.98 -3.70
CA ARG A 126 -12.96 0.40 -4.46
C ARG A 126 -11.60 0.91 -3.98
N ILE A 127 -11.48 2.20 -3.66
CA ILE A 127 -10.25 2.77 -3.08
C ILE A 127 -9.97 2.15 -1.71
N MET A 128 -10.98 2.05 -0.84
CA MET A 128 -10.86 1.41 0.48
C MET A 128 -10.41 -0.05 0.37
N ASN A 129 -11.00 -0.83 -0.54
CA ASN A 129 -10.60 -2.21 -0.79
C ASN A 129 -9.12 -2.31 -1.21
N PHE A 130 -8.70 -1.47 -2.17
CA PHE A 130 -7.32 -1.46 -2.64
C PHE A 130 -6.33 -1.08 -1.53
N THR A 131 -6.62 0.01 -0.80
CA THR A 131 -5.79 0.45 0.33
C THR A 131 -5.70 -0.63 1.42
N ALA A 132 -6.81 -1.29 1.75
CA ALA A 132 -6.83 -2.39 2.71
C ALA A 132 -6.00 -3.58 2.24
N LEU A 133 -6.09 -3.98 0.98
CA LEU A 133 -5.25 -5.05 0.41
C LEU A 133 -3.76 -4.70 0.49
N CYS A 134 -3.37 -3.48 0.08
CA CYS A 134 -1.99 -3.04 0.17
C CYS A 134 -1.48 -3.05 1.61
N LEU A 135 -2.25 -2.54 2.56
CA LEU A 135 -1.88 -2.54 3.98
C LEU A 135 -1.81 -3.95 4.56
N LEU A 136 -2.77 -4.84 4.28
CA LEU A 136 -2.75 -6.22 4.76
C LEU A 136 -1.52 -6.99 4.24
N MET A 137 -1.16 -6.80 2.97
CA MET A 137 0.01 -7.44 2.36
C MET A 137 1.33 -6.90 2.90
N THR A 138 1.34 -5.69 3.45
CA THR A 138 2.56 -5.00 3.89
C THR A 138 2.65 -4.84 5.41
N LEU A 139 1.59 -5.23 6.15
CA LEU A 139 1.45 -4.96 7.59
C LEU A 139 2.63 -5.51 8.39
N GLY A 140 2.99 -6.78 8.19
CA GLY A 140 4.10 -7.41 8.91
C GLY A 140 5.47 -6.87 8.53
N LEU A 141 5.61 -6.27 7.34
CA LEU A 141 6.89 -5.75 6.85
C LEU A 141 7.11 -4.28 7.25
N LEU A 142 6.04 -3.48 7.24
CA LEU A 142 6.07 -2.05 7.60
C LEU A 142 5.84 -1.79 9.08
N PHE A 143 5.23 -2.73 9.80
CA PHE A 143 4.92 -2.62 11.22
C PHE A 143 5.46 -3.85 11.96
N PRO A 144 6.79 -4.05 11.97
CA PRO A 144 7.39 -5.22 12.58
C PRO A 144 7.19 -5.19 14.10
N GLU A 145 6.94 -6.35 14.70
CA GLU A 145 6.59 -6.48 16.12
C GLU A 145 7.61 -5.82 17.06
N GLN A 146 8.90 -5.97 16.75
CA GLN A 146 10.03 -5.37 17.47
C GLN A 146 9.96 -3.83 17.62
N ALA A 147 9.22 -3.15 16.75
CA ALA A 147 9.03 -1.70 16.87
C ALA A 147 7.97 -1.32 17.91
N TYR A 148 7.20 -2.29 18.42
CA TYR A 148 6.05 -2.11 19.30
C TYR A 148 6.14 -2.90 20.61
N THR A 149 7.05 -3.86 20.72
CA THR A 149 7.32 -4.64 21.94
C THR A 149 8.64 -4.21 22.57
N ALA A 150 8.72 -4.27 23.90
CA ALA A 150 9.95 -3.92 24.62
C ALA A 150 11.01 -5.01 24.43
N THR A 151 12.24 -4.60 24.08
CA THR A 151 13.39 -5.50 24.01
C THR A 151 14.22 -5.36 25.28
N GLU A 152 14.46 -6.47 26.00
CA GLU A 152 15.37 -6.51 27.14
C GLU A 152 16.69 -7.22 26.78
N PRO A 153 17.86 -6.66 27.13
CA PRO A 153 18.08 -5.39 27.84
C PRO A 153 17.96 -4.16 26.93
N LEU A 154 17.40 -3.07 27.47
CA LEU A 154 17.34 -1.78 26.79
C LEU A 154 18.76 -1.17 26.69
N PRO A 155 19.18 -0.65 25.52
CA PRO A 155 20.44 0.06 25.40
C PRO A 155 20.44 1.31 26.27
N GLN A 156 21.56 1.53 26.96
CA GLN A 156 21.70 2.61 27.94
C GLN A 156 21.85 3.99 27.30
N GLN A 157 22.21 4.05 26.01
CA GLN A 157 22.39 5.29 25.24
C GLN A 157 22.05 5.08 23.75
N GLY A 158 21.72 6.18 23.07
CA GLY A 158 21.62 6.28 21.61
C GLY A 158 22.87 5.74 20.93
N ILE A 159 22.74 4.56 20.32
CA ILE A 159 23.83 3.85 19.64
C ILE A 159 23.87 4.14 18.14
N LEU A 160 22.78 4.68 17.58
CA LEU A 160 22.64 4.98 16.15
C LEU A 160 22.48 6.48 15.93
N GLN A 161 22.97 6.97 14.78
CA GLN A 161 22.68 8.33 14.35
C GLN A 161 21.22 8.45 13.88
N PRO A 162 20.54 9.57 14.16
CA PRO A 162 19.20 9.82 13.64
C PRO A 162 19.12 9.60 12.12
N PRO A 163 18.01 9.04 11.62
CA PRO A 163 17.84 8.78 10.20
C PRO A 163 17.94 10.07 9.39
N SER A 164 18.49 9.95 8.19
CA SER A 164 18.61 11.08 7.26
C SER A 164 17.23 11.55 6.79
N LEU A 165 17.10 12.84 6.50
CA LEU A 165 15.83 13.39 6.01
C LEU A 165 15.42 12.79 4.65
N SER A 166 16.37 12.31 3.84
CA SER A 166 16.07 11.61 2.59
C SER A 166 15.34 10.29 2.81
N GLY A 167 15.46 9.68 3.99
CA GLY A 167 14.71 8.49 4.40
C GLY A 167 13.20 8.73 4.49
N ALA A 168 12.78 9.98 4.78
CA ALA A 168 11.37 10.37 4.79
C ALA A 168 10.67 10.17 3.43
N LEU A 169 11.42 10.13 2.32
CA LEU A 169 10.82 10.00 1.00
C LEU A 169 10.15 8.62 0.82
N LEU A 170 10.65 7.59 1.49
CA LEU A 170 10.14 6.22 1.37
C LEU A 170 8.67 6.12 1.85
N PRO A 171 8.31 6.46 3.11
CA PRO A 171 6.92 6.40 3.56
C PRO A 171 6.00 7.33 2.74
N ILE A 172 6.51 8.48 2.28
CA ILE A 172 5.77 9.41 1.41
C ILE A 172 5.44 8.77 0.06
N LEU A 173 6.44 8.19 -0.62
CA LEU A 173 6.26 7.54 -1.91
C LEU A 173 5.32 6.35 -1.81
N PHE A 174 5.47 5.53 -0.77
CA PHE A 174 4.58 4.42 -0.48
C PHE A 174 3.12 4.89 -0.37
N ALA A 175 2.85 5.89 0.48
CA ALA A 175 1.50 6.43 0.65
C ALA A 175 0.91 6.96 -0.65
N LEU A 176 1.66 7.81 -1.37
CA LEU A 176 1.18 8.45 -2.59
C LEU A 176 0.91 7.44 -3.71
N LEU A 177 1.79 6.44 -3.89
CA LEU A 177 1.62 5.40 -4.89
C LEU A 177 0.37 4.55 -4.60
N VAL A 178 0.12 4.18 -3.33
CA VAL A 178 -1.08 3.42 -2.95
C VAL A 178 -2.34 4.26 -3.14
N MET A 179 -2.34 5.53 -2.72
CA MET A 179 -3.49 6.43 -2.86
C MET A 179 -3.93 6.60 -4.32
N PHE A 180 -2.98 6.94 -5.21
CA PHE A 180 -3.29 7.19 -6.61
C PHE A 180 -3.49 5.91 -7.42
N SER A 181 -2.82 4.81 -7.05
CA SER A 181 -3.18 3.48 -7.55
C SER A 181 -4.58 3.06 -7.13
N GLY A 182 -5.03 3.45 -5.94
CA GLY A 182 -6.42 3.27 -5.50
C GLY A 182 -7.42 4.03 -6.38
N GLU A 183 -7.14 5.30 -6.71
CA GLU A 183 -7.97 6.08 -7.67
C GLU A 183 -8.04 5.36 -9.03
N LEU A 184 -6.90 4.90 -9.54
CA LEU A 184 -6.80 4.22 -10.82
C LEU A 184 -7.49 2.85 -10.81
N PHE A 185 -7.38 2.11 -9.70
CA PHE A 185 -8.06 0.84 -9.47
C PHE A 185 -9.57 1.04 -9.45
N ALA A 186 -10.08 2.07 -8.76
CA ALA A 186 -11.51 2.38 -8.75
C ALA A 186 -12.06 2.74 -10.14
N ALA A 187 -11.32 3.57 -10.89
CA ALA A 187 -11.67 3.91 -12.27
C ALA A 187 -11.64 2.70 -13.21
N SER A 188 -10.82 1.69 -12.90
CA SER A 188 -10.62 0.50 -13.74
C SER A 188 -11.43 -0.72 -13.32
N SER A 189 -12.06 -0.73 -12.14
CA SER A 189 -12.85 -1.86 -11.62
C SER A 189 -14.36 -1.59 -11.53
N THR A 190 -14.81 -0.36 -11.76
CA THR A 190 -16.25 -0.02 -11.69
C THR A 190 -16.92 -0.26 -13.05
N TYR A 191 -17.87 -1.21 -13.16
CA TYR A 191 -18.52 -1.63 -14.42
C TYR A 191 -20.02 -1.26 -14.54
N SER A 192 -20.72 -1.08 -13.43
CA SER A 192 -22.20 -1.01 -13.38
C SER A 192 -22.82 0.39 -13.38
N ILE A 193 -22.01 1.45 -13.41
CA ILE A 193 -22.51 2.82 -13.30
C ILE A 193 -22.25 3.57 -14.60
N SER A 194 -23.28 4.22 -15.13
CA SER A 194 -23.23 5.16 -16.26
C SER A 194 -22.53 6.48 -15.87
N ALA A 195 -21.34 6.40 -15.29
CA ALA A 195 -20.52 7.53 -14.90
C ALA A 195 -19.17 7.46 -15.61
N ASP A 196 -18.72 8.59 -16.14
CA ASP A 196 -17.45 8.64 -16.86
C ASP A 196 -16.27 8.85 -15.91
N PHE A 197 -15.56 7.75 -15.61
CA PHE A 197 -14.34 7.78 -14.80
C PHE A 197 -13.07 8.15 -15.61
N SER A 198 -13.18 8.57 -16.88
CA SER A 198 -12.04 8.87 -17.75
C SER A 198 -11.12 9.96 -17.19
N SER A 199 -11.69 11.03 -16.64
CA SER A 199 -10.95 12.15 -16.06
C SER A 199 -10.18 11.73 -14.81
N LEU A 200 -10.81 10.94 -13.93
CA LEU A 200 -10.15 10.36 -12.75
C LEU A 200 -9.00 9.46 -13.18
N ALA A 201 -9.24 8.54 -14.11
CA ALA A 201 -8.23 7.61 -14.60
C ALA A 201 -7.03 8.34 -15.22
N LYS A 202 -7.27 9.36 -16.08
CA LYS A 202 -6.21 10.13 -16.72
C LYS A 202 -5.33 10.82 -15.68
N LYS A 203 -5.94 11.50 -14.70
CA LYS A 203 -5.21 12.19 -13.63
C LYS A 203 -4.43 11.21 -12.77
N ALA A 204 -5.05 10.10 -12.35
CA ALA A 204 -4.40 9.07 -11.55
C ALA A 204 -3.21 8.43 -12.28
N SER A 205 -3.37 8.10 -13.57
CA SER A 205 -2.28 7.56 -14.40
C SER A 205 -1.10 8.54 -14.53
N MET A 206 -1.35 9.83 -14.72
CA MET A 206 -0.29 10.84 -14.78
C MET A 206 0.47 10.96 -13.44
N LYS A 207 -0.26 11.00 -12.31
CA LYS A 207 0.34 11.02 -10.97
C LYS A 207 1.19 9.76 -10.73
N ASN A 208 0.66 8.58 -11.06
CA ASN A 208 1.36 7.31 -10.91
C ASN A 208 2.62 7.24 -11.78
N ALA A 209 2.56 7.69 -13.05
CA ALA A 209 3.73 7.70 -13.92
C ALA A 209 4.84 8.60 -13.36
N LEU A 210 4.50 9.79 -12.85
CA LEU A 210 5.47 10.68 -12.20
C LEU A 210 6.08 10.04 -10.95
N LEU A 211 5.24 9.49 -10.06
CA LEU A 211 5.71 8.85 -8.84
C LEU A 211 6.56 7.61 -9.10
N LEU A 212 6.26 6.84 -10.14
CA LEU A 212 7.08 5.71 -10.56
C LEU A 212 8.49 6.16 -10.94
N VAL A 213 8.62 7.24 -11.72
CA VAL A 213 9.94 7.80 -12.08
C VAL A 213 10.69 8.23 -10.82
N ILE A 214 10.04 8.96 -9.91
CA ILE A 214 10.66 9.42 -8.67
C ILE A 214 11.08 8.23 -7.78
N ALA A 215 10.23 7.23 -7.64
CA ALA A 215 10.50 6.06 -6.82
C ALA A 215 11.65 5.21 -7.38
N LEU A 216 11.72 5.05 -8.71
CA LEU A 216 12.84 4.37 -9.36
C LEU A 216 14.16 5.13 -9.17
N ILE A 217 14.15 6.45 -9.29
CA ILE A 217 15.34 7.29 -9.02
C ILE A 217 15.76 7.13 -7.55
N TRP A 218 14.81 7.15 -6.61
CA TRP A 218 15.11 7.01 -5.20
C TRP A 218 15.72 5.63 -4.88
N ILE A 219 15.13 4.54 -5.40
CA ILE A 219 15.69 3.20 -5.25
C ILE A 219 17.10 3.11 -5.84
N SER A 220 17.33 3.68 -7.04
CA SER A 220 18.66 3.65 -7.66
C SER A 220 19.73 4.43 -6.91
N THR A 221 19.33 5.43 -6.11
CA THR A 221 20.26 6.31 -5.39
C THR A 221 20.46 5.92 -3.92
N ASN A 222 19.68 4.95 -3.40
CA ASN A 222 19.81 4.44 -2.03
C ASN A 222 20.12 2.93 -2.01
N PRO A 223 21.26 2.48 -2.57
CA PRO A 223 21.59 1.06 -2.66
C PRO A 223 21.81 0.41 -1.28
N ALA A 224 22.15 1.20 -0.26
CA ALA A 224 22.44 0.69 1.08
C ALA A 224 21.25 -0.06 1.72
N SER A 225 20.03 0.42 1.52
CA SER A 225 18.82 -0.27 2.00
C SER A 225 18.61 -1.61 1.29
N TRP A 226 18.97 -1.68 0.02
CA TRP A 226 18.89 -2.90 -0.77
C TRP A 226 19.95 -3.92 -0.36
N THR A 227 21.20 -3.48 -0.18
CA THR A 227 22.29 -4.35 0.26
C THR A 227 22.02 -4.91 1.66
N ALA A 228 21.51 -4.08 2.58
CA ALA A 228 21.16 -4.53 3.93
C ALA A 228 20.07 -5.61 3.91
N TRP A 229 19.04 -5.46 3.07
CA TRP A 229 17.99 -6.48 2.93
C TRP A 229 18.49 -7.76 2.26
N LEU A 230 19.39 -7.65 1.28
CA LEU A 230 20.01 -8.82 0.68
C LEU A 230 20.78 -9.62 1.75
N ASP A 231 21.59 -8.93 2.56
CA ASP A 231 22.43 -9.54 3.58
C ASP A 231 21.60 -10.17 4.71
N ASP A 232 20.51 -9.52 5.11
CA ASP A 232 19.54 -10.03 6.08
C ASP A 232 18.11 -9.65 5.67
N PRO A 233 17.29 -10.60 5.19
CA PRO A 233 15.91 -10.35 4.78
C PRO A 233 14.97 -9.84 5.90
N SER A 234 15.42 -9.85 7.16
CA SER A 234 14.72 -9.26 8.29
C SER A 234 14.95 -7.75 8.45
N VAL A 235 15.89 -7.16 7.70
CA VAL A 235 16.29 -5.74 7.77
C VAL A 235 16.03 -5.05 6.43
N GLY A 236 15.66 -3.77 6.42
CA GLY A 236 15.45 -3.02 5.17
C GLY A 236 14.20 -3.44 4.37
N THR A 237 13.22 -4.04 5.06
CA THR A 237 11.97 -4.53 4.48
C THR A 237 11.13 -3.43 3.81
N GLU A 238 11.35 -2.17 4.16
CA GLU A 238 10.60 -1.03 3.67
C GLU A 238 10.89 -0.77 2.18
N ALA A 239 12.12 -1.05 1.72
CA ALA A 239 12.50 -0.96 0.31
C ALA A 239 11.79 -2.03 -0.53
N VAL A 240 11.63 -3.24 0.01
CA VAL A 240 10.88 -4.33 -0.64
C VAL A 240 9.41 -3.97 -0.75
N VAL A 241 8.83 -3.39 0.30
CA VAL A 241 7.45 -2.92 0.27
C VAL A 241 7.25 -1.84 -0.80
N LEU A 242 8.17 -0.88 -0.91
CA LEU A 242 8.13 0.11 -1.97
C LEU A 242 8.19 -0.55 -3.36
N LEU A 243 9.06 -1.56 -3.53
CA LEU A 243 9.16 -2.32 -4.78
C LEU A 243 7.85 -3.06 -5.11
N MET A 244 7.19 -3.70 -4.14
CA MET A 244 5.89 -4.34 -4.33
C MET A 244 4.83 -3.35 -4.82
N VAL A 245 4.80 -2.15 -4.24
CA VAL A 245 3.85 -1.10 -4.64
C VAL A 245 4.19 -0.52 -6.01
N ILE A 246 5.47 -0.36 -6.35
CA ILE A 246 5.91 0.00 -7.71
C ILE A 246 5.37 -1.01 -8.71
N HIS A 247 5.53 -2.31 -8.46
CA HIS A 247 5.00 -3.35 -9.34
C HIS A 247 3.48 -3.27 -9.50
N ALA A 248 2.74 -3.14 -8.39
CA ALA A 248 1.28 -2.97 -8.45
C ALA A 248 0.88 -1.72 -9.27
N THR A 249 1.61 -0.61 -9.09
CA THR A 249 1.37 0.65 -9.79
C THR A 249 1.67 0.54 -11.29
N VAL A 250 2.77 -0.12 -11.67
CA VAL A 250 3.13 -0.40 -13.06
C VAL A 250 2.05 -1.25 -13.71
N SER A 251 1.62 -2.33 -13.06
CA SER A 251 0.58 -3.22 -13.57
C SER A 251 -0.75 -2.50 -13.76
N LEU A 252 -1.16 -1.63 -12.82
CA LEU A 252 -2.38 -0.83 -12.97
C LEU A 252 -2.28 0.18 -14.11
N THR A 253 -1.14 0.87 -14.21
CA THR A 253 -0.96 2.02 -15.11
C THR A 253 -0.69 1.60 -16.54
N LEU A 254 0.14 0.57 -16.76
CA LEU A 254 0.60 0.16 -18.09
C LEU A 254 -0.15 -1.03 -18.67
N ILE A 255 -0.78 -1.86 -17.83
CA ILE A 255 -1.46 -3.08 -18.30
C ILE A 255 -2.97 -2.96 -18.15
N ILE A 256 -3.46 -2.83 -16.91
CA ILE A 256 -4.89 -2.95 -16.61
C ILE A 256 -5.69 -1.80 -17.21
N ARG A 257 -5.21 -0.55 -17.02
CA ARG A 257 -5.93 0.62 -17.55
C ARG A 257 -5.96 0.66 -19.09
N PRO A 258 -4.83 0.47 -19.80
CA PRO A 258 -4.86 0.38 -21.26
C PRO A 258 -5.72 -0.79 -21.75
N SER A 259 -5.62 -1.97 -21.13
CA SER A 259 -6.44 -3.14 -21.46
C SER A 259 -7.94 -2.82 -21.40
N ARG A 260 -8.40 -2.17 -20.33
CA ARG A 260 -9.80 -1.73 -20.21
C ARG A 260 -10.20 -0.71 -21.28
N THR A 261 -9.30 0.20 -21.63
CA THR A 261 -9.57 1.20 -22.67
C THR A 261 -9.75 0.53 -24.03
N ILE A 262 -8.94 -0.48 -24.33
CA ILE A 262 -9.07 -1.30 -25.55
C ILE A 262 -10.37 -2.12 -25.50
N GLU A 263 -10.67 -2.77 -24.38
CA GLU A 263 -11.88 -3.59 -24.19
C GLU A 263 -13.16 -2.77 -24.44
N SER A 264 -13.21 -1.54 -23.94
CA SER A 264 -14.35 -0.63 -24.15
C SER A 264 -14.61 -0.27 -25.62
N ARG A 265 -13.61 -0.45 -26.50
CA ARG A 265 -13.69 -0.15 -27.94
C ARG A 265 -13.95 -1.37 -28.81
N LEU A 266 -13.79 -2.58 -28.28
CA LEU A 266 -14.12 -3.83 -28.97
C LEU A 266 -15.64 -4.04 -28.97
N LEU A 267 -16.24 -4.57 -30.03
CA LEU A 267 -17.67 -4.92 -30.07
C LEU A 267 -17.95 -6.17 -29.22
N TYR A 268 -19.20 -6.35 -28.75
CA TYR A 268 -19.62 -7.55 -28.01
C TYR A 268 -19.34 -8.82 -28.83
N GLY A 269 -18.67 -9.82 -28.24
CA GLY A 269 -18.45 -11.14 -28.85
C GLY A 269 -17.05 -11.41 -29.41
N GLU A 270 -16.21 -10.40 -29.66
CA GLU A 270 -14.87 -10.65 -30.21
C GLU A 270 -13.75 -10.57 -29.16
N ARG A 271 -13.22 -11.74 -28.76
CA ARG A 271 -11.87 -11.96 -28.19
C ARG A 271 -11.43 -11.08 -27.00
N ARG A 272 -12.34 -10.38 -26.32
CA ARG A 272 -12.06 -9.54 -25.14
C ARG A 272 -11.37 -10.30 -24.01
N SER A 273 -11.84 -11.51 -23.71
CA SER A 273 -11.23 -12.41 -22.72
C SER A 273 -9.82 -12.82 -23.12
N LEU A 274 -9.60 -13.11 -24.41
CA LEU A 274 -8.29 -13.50 -24.94
C LEU A 274 -7.28 -12.35 -24.88
N ALA A 275 -7.70 -11.12 -25.20
CA ALA A 275 -6.84 -9.94 -25.10
C ALA A 275 -6.46 -9.62 -23.64
N LEU A 276 -7.38 -9.75 -22.69
CA LEU A 276 -7.12 -9.56 -21.26
C LEU A 276 -6.16 -10.64 -20.74
N ILE A 277 -6.40 -11.92 -21.08
CA ILE A 277 -5.52 -13.03 -20.72
C ILE A 277 -4.13 -12.82 -21.33
N ALA A 278 -4.03 -12.44 -22.60
CA ALA A 278 -2.75 -12.20 -23.26
C ALA A 278 -1.94 -11.08 -22.59
N MET A 279 -2.59 -9.96 -22.25
CA MET A 279 -1.95 -8.85 -21.54
C MET A 279 -1.54 -9.23 -20.11
N PHE A 280 -2.38 -10.01 -19.41
CA PHE A 280 -2.07 -10.51 -18.08
C PHE A 280 -0.89 -11.48 -18.09
N VAL A 281 -0.87 -12.44 -19.03
CA VAL A 281 0.25 -13.38 -19.22
C VAL A 281 1.53 -12.62 -19.58
N LEU A 282 1.46 -11.68 -20.52
CA LEU A 282 2.61 -10.86 -20.91
C LEU A 282 3.15 -10.07 -19.71
N SER A 283 2.27 -9.46 -18.92
CA SER A 283 2.64 -8.78 -17.68
C SER A 283 3.31 -9.72 -16.68
N GLY A 284 2.73 -10.91 -16.45
CA GLY A 284 3.27 -11.87 -15.52
C GLY A 284 4.66 -12.36 -15.94
N VAL A 285 4.86 -12.60 -17.24
CA VAL A 285 6.17 -12.95 -17.81
C VAL A 285 7.17 -11.81 -17.65
N LEU A 286 6.80 -10.57 -17.98
CA LEU A 286 7.69 -9.42 -17.84
C LEU A 286 8.06 -9.14 -16.38
N MET A 287 7.11 -9.24 -15.46
CA MET A 287 7.37 -9.13 -14.01
C MET A 287 8.31 -10.22 -13.53
N LEU A 288 8.06 -11.48 -13.91
CA LEU A 288 8.91 -12.60 -13.53
C LEU A 288 10.33 -12.44 -14.07
N LEU A 289 10.47 -12.08 -15.34
CA LEU A 289 11.78 -11.81 -15.95
C LEU A 289 12.50 -10.68 -15.22
N SER A 290 11.83 -9.57 -14.93
CA SER A 290 12.41 -8.44 -14.21
C SER A 290 12.87 -8.84 -12.81
N ALA A 291 12.05 -9.56 -12.05
CA ALA A 291 12.39 -10.02 -10.71
C ALA A 291 13.57 -11.01 -10.73
N CYS A 292 13.55 -11.98 -11.65
CA CYS A 292 14.64 -12.95 -11.79
C CYS A 292 15.95 -12.31 -12.24
N LEU A 293 15.92 -11.35 -13.17
CA LEU A 293 17.11 -10.61 -13.61
C LEU A 293 17.71 -9.78 -12.48
N LEU A 294 16.87 -9.10 -11.70
CA LEU A 294 17.31 -8.33 -10.53
C LEU A 294 17.96 -9.24 -9.49
N LEU A 295 17.33 -10.36 -9.13
CA LEU A 295 17.86 -11.29 -8.14
C LEU A 295 19.14 -11.99 -8.63
N ASN A 296 19.22 -12.37 -9.91
CA ASN A 296 20.46 -12.94 -10.47
C ASN A 296 21.64 -11.95 -10.51
N SER A 297 21.36 -10.64 -10.53
CA SER A 297 22.42 -9.62 -10.46
C SER A 297 23.00 -9.43 -9.06
N THR A 298 22.44 -10.10 -8.05
CA THR A 298 22.87 -9.99 -6.65
C THR A 298 23.64 -11.24 -6.23
N SER A 299 24.82 -11.04 -5.60
CA SER A 299 25.73 -12.13 -5.20
C SER A 299 25.09 -13.16 -4.25
N LEU A 300 24.12 -12.73 -3.45
CA LEU A 300 23.45 -13.54 -2.44
C LEU A 300 22.44 -14.54 -3.02
N PHE A 301 21.83 -14.19 -4.15
CA PHE A 301 20.92 -15.04 -4.91
C PHE A 301 21.56 -15.61 -6.19
N ALA A 302 22.88 -15.46 -6.35
CA ALA A 302 23.62 -15.81 -7.56
C ALA A 302 23.60 -17.32 -7.93
N THR A 303 23.01 -18.17 -7.09
CA THR A 303 22.54 -19.48 -7.55
C THR A 303 21.28 -19.29 -8.39
N THR A 304 21.37 -19.54 -9.69
CA THR A 304 20.27 -19.37 -10.68
C THR A 304 18.94 -19.96 -10.23
N ILE A 305 18.94 -21.05 -9.46
CA ILE A 305 17.73 -21.69 -8.93
C ILE A 305 17.06 -20.85 -7.82
N GLY A 306 17.85 -20.28 -6.90
CA GLY A 306 17.35 -19.48 -5.78
C GLY A 306 16.71 -18.16 -6.22
N ALA A 307 17.39 -17.43 -7.11
CA ALA A 307 16.85 -16.20 -7.71
C ALA A 307 15.53 -16.43 -8.45
N ASN A 308 15.44 -17.51 -9.24
CA ASN A 308 14.23 -17.82 -10.00
C ASN A 308 13.05 -18.20 -9.08
N LEU A 309 13.30 -18.96 -8.01
CA LEU A 309 12.25 -19.38 -7.09
C LEU A 309 11.71 -18.20 -6.26
N TYR A 310 12.57 -17.35 -5.73
CA TYR A 310 12.15 -16.15 -4.99
C TYR A 310 11.44 -15.14 -5.89
N GLY A 311 11.95 -14.90 -7.10
CA GLY A 311 11.29 -14.06 -8.09
C GLY A 311 9.90 -14.56 -8.44
N PHE A 312 9.75 -15.89 -8.61
CA PHE A 312 8.45 -16.52 -8.84
C PHE A 312 7.46 -16.26 -7.70
N TRP A 313 7.84 -16.51 -6.45
CA TRP A 313 6.96 -16.31 -5.30
C TRP A 313 6.56 -14.84 -5.11
N ALA A 314 7.51 -13.90 -5.28
CA ALA A 314 7.23 -12.47 -5.20
C ALA A 314 6.23 -12.04 -6.28
N CYS A 315 6.43 -12.46 -7.53
CA CYS A 315 5.50 -12.16 -8.62
C CYS A 315 4.15 -12.84 -8.42
N ALA A 316 4.12 -14.09 -7.97
CA ALA A 316 2.89 -14.84 -7.73
C ALA A 316 2.03 -14.19 -6.63
N ALA A 317 2.64 -13.68 -5.56
CA ALA A 317 1.92 -12.98 -4.49
C ALA A 317 1.27 -11.69 -5.02
N VAL A 318 2.00 -10.88 -5.78
CA VAL A 318 1.49 -9.62 -6.34
C VAL A 318 0.40 -9.88 -7.39
N LEU A 319 0.66 -10.77 -8.35
CA LEU A 319 -0.32 -11.15 -9.37
C LEU A 319 -1.54 -11.80 -8.74
N GLY A 320 -1.36 -12.68 -7.75
CA GLY A 320 -2.43 -13.31 -7.00
C GLY A 320 -3.32 -12.28 -6.29
N ALA A 321 -2.74 -11.30 -5.61
CA ALA A 321 -3.50 -10.23 -4.95
C ALA A 321 -4.25 -9.34 -5.95
N MET A 322 -3.61 -8.99 -7.08
CA MET A 322 -4.25 -8.23 -8.15
C MET A 322 -5.40 -9.01 -8.78
N LEU A 323 -5.19 -10.29 -9.07
CA LEU A 323 -6.22 -11.18 -9.57
C LEU A 323 -7.36 -11.28 -8.57
N LEU A 324 -7.09 -11.52 -7.28
CA LEU A 324 -8.14 -11.64 -6.27
C LEU A 324 -8.96 -10.34 -6.18
N SER A 325 -8.31 -9.17 -6.27
CA SER A 325 -8.98 -7.87 -6.29
C SER A 325 -9.82 -7.62 -7.56
N GLN A 326 -9.41 -8.16 -8.71
CA GLN A 326 -10.08 -8.03 -10.01
C GLN A 326 -11.14 -9.11 -10.27
N PHE A 327 -10.95 -10.31 -9.70
CA PHE A 327 -11.86 -11.45 -9.78
C PHE A 327 -12.90 -11.45 -8.64
N MET A 328 -12.72 -10.70 -7.56
CA MET A 328 -13.80 -10.45 -6.60
C MET A 328 -15.11 -9.99 -7.28
N PRO A 329 -15.07 -9.07 -8.27
CA PRO A 329 -16.21 -8.77 -9.15
C PRO A 329 -16.78 -9.96 -9.93
N THR A 330 -15.95 -10.88 -10.45
CA THR A 330 -16.42 -12.04 -11.25
C THR A 330 -16.90 -13.22 -10.38
N LEU A 331 -16.45 -13.31 -9.13
CA LEU A 331 -16.88 -14.30 -8.12
C LEU A 331 -18.22 -13.97 -7.45
N GLY A 332 -18.93 -12.93 -7.91
CA GLY A 332 -20.30 -12.64 -7.45
C GLY A 332 -20.41 -11.74 -6.21
N PHE A 333 -19.34 -11.11 -5.77
CA PHE A 333 -19.37 -10.01 -4.77
C PHE A 333 -19.70 -8.66 -5.45
N ASP A 334 -20.72 -8.68 -6.31
CA ASP A 334 -20.93 -7.97 -7.60
C ASP A 334 -20.87 -6.43 -7.70
N ALA A 335 -20.52 -5.95 -8.90
CA ALA A 335 -21.02 -4.71 -9.54
C ALA A 335 -20.79 -4.69 -11.08
N ALA A 336 -20.89 -5.82 -11.80
CA ALA A 336 -20.92 -5.90 -13.25
C ALA A 336 -22.24 -6.56 -13.68
N PRO A 337 -23.12 -5.89 -14.45
CA PRO A 337 -24.29 -6.55 -15.00
C PRO A 337 -23.83 -7.70 -15.88
N ARG A 338 -24.28 -8.92 -15.56
CA ARG A 338 -24.07 -10.08 -16.42
C ARG A 338 -24.81 -9.84 -17.73
N PRO A 339 -24.18 -10.04 -18.90
CA PRO A 339 -24.89 -10.08 -20.18
C PRO A 339 -25.68 -11.38 -20.40
N GLU A 340 -25.81 -12.23 -19.37
CA GLU A 340 -26.56 -13.48 -19.41
C GLU A 340 -27.61 -13.48 -18.30
N ALA A 341 -28.70 -12.75 -18.55
CA ALA A 341 -30.04 -12.95 -17.99
C ALA A 341 -31.07 -12.26 -18.90
#